data_AF-A0A9D7JSY9-F1
#
_entry.id   AF-A0A9D7JSY9-F1
#
_cell.length_a   1.000
_cell.length_b   1.000
_cell.length_c   1.000
_cell.angle_alpha   90.00
_cell.angle_beta   90.00
_cell.angle_gamma   90.00
#
_symmetry.space_group_name_H-M   'P 1'
#
loop_
_entity.id
_entity.type
_entity.pdbx_description
1 polymer ?
#
loop_
_entity_poly.entity_id
_entity_poly.type
_entity_poly.pdbx_seq_one_letter_code
_entity_poly.pdbx_strand_id
1 'polypeptide(L)'
;MAYYRTNDARYSNQGYGGRSNFRWGGLIIAALFAGVALCKYYGTSQINEITGEKQHIGNITKEQEMSLGVQSAPSMAQQYGGLYPDERAQAYVKQVGQRIVQQSIVNTSGYQYDFHLLADPQTVNAFALPGGQVFITQALFSRLENEDQLAGVFGHEIGHVIARHGAERMQSEELIQGLTGAAVIAAGDYNSAQGIQMIANMVGMKYGRGQELESDDLGVRFMYEAGYDPRALIDVMRILEEASQGGQRQPEFFSTHPSPENRVQKIKEAIDKYTQGRRLDQGNATAEPAIRLKDPNFKLD
;
A
#
# COMPACT_ATOMS: atom_id res chain seq x y z
N MET A 1 84.14 5.64 53.11
CA MET A 1 82.86 6.15 53.64
C MET A 1 81.74 5.57 52.78
N ALA A 2 80.83 4.80 53.41
CA ALA A 2 79.40 4.58 53.13
C ALA A 2 78.92 4.24 51.70
N TYR A 3 77.92 3.39 51.43
CA TYR A 3 77.16 2.35 52.14
C TYR A 3 76.28 1.69 51.04
N TYR A 4 75.93 0.41 51.22
CA TYR A 4 74.83 -0.28 50.51
C TYR A 4 73.50 0.50 50.58
N ARG A 5 72.64 0.41 49.54
CA ARG A 5 71.28 -0.22 49.60
C ARG A 5 70.42 0.04 48.37
N THR A 6 69.81 -1.04 47.92
CA THR A 6 68.55 -1.17 47.17
C THR A 6 67.39 -0.39 47.83
N ASN A 7 66.44 0.11 47.03
CA ASN A 7 65.06 0.37 47.42
C ASN A 7 64.20 0.29 46.15
N ASP A 8 63.50 -0.82 45.92
CA ASP A 8 62.15 -1.15 46.40
C ASP A 8 61.03 -0.47 45.61
N ALA A 9 60.32 -1.32 44.87
CA ALA A 9 59.03 -1.04 44.26
C ALA A 9 58.03 -0.61 45.34
N ARG A 10 57.32 0.50 45.09
CA ARG A 10 56.03 0.76 45.73
C ARG A 10 54.99 1.02 44.66
N TYR A 11 54.12 0.03 44.53
CA TYR A 11 52.79 0.11 43.96
C TYR A 11 52.05 1.36 44.46
N SER A 12 51.70 2.27 43.56
CA SER A 12 50.54 3.14 43.75
C SER A 12 49.38 2.54 42.97
N ASN A 13 48.56 1.75 43.67
CA ASN A 13 47.30 1.24 43.18
C ASN A 13 46.30 2.41 43.14
N GLN A 14 46.25 3.15 42.03
CA GLN A 14 45.26 4.19 41.81
C GLN A 14 44.05 3.54 41.14
N GLY A 15 43.11 3.09 41.96
CA GLY A 15 41.86 2.50 41.52
C GLY A 15 41.09 3.47 40.61
N TYR A 16 40.95 3.12 39.34
CA TYR A 16 40.00 3.73 38.44
C TYR A 16 38.58 3.28 38.85
N GLY A 17 38.02 3.96 39.84
CA GLY A 17 36.58 3.98 40.10
C GLY A 17 35.87 4.79 39.01
N GLY A 18 35.73 4.22 37.82
CA GLY A 18 34.91 4.79 36.75
C GLY A 18 33.44 4.69 37.10
N ARG A 19 32.88 5.74 37.73
CA ARG A 19 31.43 5.92 37.88
C ARG A 19 30.78 5.84 36.50
N SER A 20 29.89 4.87 36.30
CA SER A 20 28.98 4.86 35.16
C SER A 20 28.06 6.08 35.26
N ASN A 21 28.36 7.13 34.50
CA ASN A 21 27.46 8.27 34.35
C ASN A 21 26.26 7.82 33.53
N PHE A 22 25.25 7.26 34.19
CA PHE A 22 23.96 6.94 33.60
C PHE A 22 23.34 8.24 33.08
N ARG A 23 23.21 8.36 31.75
CA ARG A 23 22.86 9.61 31.05
C ARG A 23 21.36 9.88 31.13
N TRP A 24 20.88 10.29 32.31
CA TRP A 24 19.48 10.67 32.56
C TRP A 24 18.95 11.69 31.54
N GLY A 25 19.77 12.65 31.10
CA GLY A 25 19.36 13.63 30.09
C GLY A 25 18.98 13.01 28.74
N GLY A 26 19.63 11.93 28.32
CA GLY A 26 19.28 11.23 27.08
C GLY A 26 17.95 10.47 27.19
N LEU A 27 17.69 9.86 28.36
CA LEU A 27 16.43 9.16 28.63
C LEU A 27 15.25 10.11 28.77
N ILE A 28 15.45 11.29 29.36
CA ILE A 28 14.40 12.32 29.47
C ILE A 28 14.05 12.88 28.09
N ILE A 29 15.04 13.16 27.25
CA ILE A 29 14.82 13.61 25.87
C ILE A 29 14.10 12.53 25.07
N ALA A 30 14.53 11.27 25.16
CA ALA A 30 13.87 10.15 24.49
C ALA A 30 12.42 9.95 24.98
N ALA A 31 12.17 10.08 26.29
CA ALA A 31 10.83 9.99 26.86
C ALA A 31 9.92 11.16 26.43
N LEU A 32 10.47 12.37 26.29
CA LEU A 32 9.74 13.52 25.73
C LEU A 32 9.39 13.32 24.26
N PHE A 33 10.34 12.84 23.43
CA PHE A 33 10.06 12.51 22.03
C PHE A 33 9.03 11.39 21.91
N ALA A 34 9.16 10.32 22.70
CA ALA A 34 8.17 9.25 22.76
C ALA A 34 6.80 9.78 23.21
N GLY A 35 6.75 10.64 24.23
CA GLY A 35 5.51 11.26 24.72
C GLY A 35 4.82 12.11 23.66
N VAL A 36 5.56 12.96 22.94
CA VAL A 36 5.00 13.76 21.83
C VAL A 36 4.52 12.88 20.68
N ALA A 37 5.27 11.85 20.31
CA ALA A 37 4.88 10.89 19.28
C ALA A 37 3.60 10.12 19.67
N LEU A 38 3.50 9.66 20.93
CA LEU A 38 2.30 9.03 21.49
C LEU A 38 1.11 9.99 21.49
N CYS A 39 1.28 11.23 21.97
CA CYS A 39 0.20 12.22 21.97
C CYS A 39 -0.30 12.54 20.56
N LYS A 40 0.60 12.65 19.57
CA LYS A 40 0.20 12.81 18.17
C LYS A 40 -0.56 11.58 17.67
N TYR A 41 -0.01 10.38 17.86
CA TYR A 41 -0.62 9.13 17.39
C TYR A 41 -2.04 8.95 17.91
N TYR A 42 -2.27 9.14 19.22
CA TYR A 42 -3.60 8.99 19.83
C TYR A 42 -4.51 10.21 19.65
N GLY A 43 -3.97 11.39 19.32
CA GLY A 43 -4.72 12.64 19.14
C GLY A 43 -5.29 12.84 17.73
N THR A 44 -4.81 12.08 16.74
CA THR A 44 -5.15 12.27 15.31
C THR A 44 -5.97 11.12 14.73
N SER A 45 -6.89 10.57 15.53
CA SER A 45 -7.77 9.52 15.05
C SER A 45 -8.98 10.10 14.29
N GLN A 46 -9.28 9.54 13.12
CA GLN A 46 -10.47 9.89 12.34
C GLN A 46 -11.33 8.64 12.12
N ILE A 47 -12.65 8.81 11.95
CA ILE A 47 -13.54 7.72 11.57
C ILE A 47 -13.64 7.70 10.05
N ASN A 48 -13.42 6.54 9.45
CA ASN A 48 -13.62 6.34 8.03
C ASN A 48 -15.12 6.27 7.72
N GLU A 49 -15.59 7.15 6.84
CA GLU A 49 -17.02 7.26 6.53
C GLU A 49 -17.59 6.06 5.77
N ILE A 50 -16.74 5.29 5.08
CA ILE A 50 -17.15 4.13 4.28
C ILE A 50 -16.97 2.82 5.05
N THR A 51 -15.84 2.65 5.73
CA THR A 51 -15.56 1.41 6.50
C THR A 51 -16.14 1.46 7.91
N GLY A 52 -16.35 2.65 8.46
CA GLY A 52 -16.76 2.86 9.86
C GLY A 52 -15.62 2.67 10.87
N GLU A 53 -14.40 2.36 10.40
CA GLU A 53 -13.26 2.09 11.28
C GLU A 53 -12.60 3.37 11.81
N LYS A 54 -12.01 3.26 13.01
CA LYS A 54 -11.21 4.33 13.61
C LYS A 54 -9.77 4.20 13.15
N GLN A 55 -9.31 5.16 12.37
CA GLN A 55 -8.00 5.17 11.73
C GLN A 55 -7.08 6.19 12.37
N HIS A 56 -5.79 5.86 12.50
CA HIS A 56 -4.75 6.77 12.96
C HIS A 56 -3.92 7.13 11.74
N ILE A 57 -4.25 8.28 11.14
CA ILE A 57 -3.73 8.73 9.83
C ILE A 57 -3.04 10.10 9.93
N GLY A 58 -2.73 10.54 11.15
CA GLY A 58 -2.14 11.85 11.39
C GLY A 58 -3.08 12.99 10.98
N ASN A 59 -2.48 14.09 10.54
CA ASN A 59 -3.19 15.31 10.12
C ASN A 59 -3.39 15.41 8.60
N ILE A 60 -3.16 14.35 7.83
CA ILE A 60 -3.35 14.41 6.38
C ILE A 60 -4.84 14.40 6.04
N THR A 61 -5.26 15.40 5.26
CA THR A 61 -6.64 15.55 4.76
C THR A 61 -6.84 14.76 3.47
N LYS A 62 -8.09 14.43 3.12
CA LYS A 62 -8.40 13.78 1.83
C LYS A 62 -7.90 14.63 0.65
N GLU A 63 -8.00 15.95 0.75
CA GLU A 63 -7.51 16.90 -0.25
C GLU A 63 -5.99 16.84 -0.42
N GLN A 64 -5.25 16.74 0.68
CA GLN A 64 -3.80 16.54 0.65
C GLN A 64 -3.42 15.18 0.05
N GLU A 65 -4.15 14.12 0.38
CA GLU A 65 -3.94 12.80 -0.23
C GLU A 65 -4.15 12.85 -1.75
N MET A 66 -5.25 13.45 -2.22
CA MET A 66 -5.52 13.63 -3.65
C MET A 66 -4.43 14.44 -4.35
N SER A 67 -4.04 15.56 -3.75
CA SER A 67 -2.98 16.41 -4.29
C SER A 67 -1.65 15.66 -4.39
N LEU A 68 -1.31 14.89 -3.36
CA LEU A 68 -0.11 14.05 -3.34
C LEU A 68 -0.14 12.99 -4.43
N GLY A 69 -1.25 12.25 -4.55
CA GLY A 69 -1.41 11.22 -5.57
C GLY A 69 -1.25 11.77 -6.98
N VAL A 70 -1.97 12.84 -7.30
CA VAL A 70 -1.94 13.48 -8.62
C VAL A 70 -0.55 14.02 -8.97
N GLN A 71 0.10 14.71 -8.03
CA GLN A 71 1.45 15.26 -8.27
C GLN A 71 2.49 14.17 -8.49
N SER A 72 2.35 13.04 -7.80
CA SER A 72 3.37 11.99 -7.78
C SER A 72 3.17 10.94 -8.87
N ALA A 73 1.98 10.85 -9.44
CA ALA A 73 1.62 9.88 -10.48
C ALA A 73 2.60 9.88 -11.68
N PRO A 74 3.02 11.02 -12.27
CA PRO A 74 3.96 11.02 -13.38
C PRO A 74 5.32 10.43 -13.00
N SER A 75 5.87 10.84 -11.85
CA SER A 75 7.17 10.35 -11.35
C SER A 75 7.11 8.87 -11.01
N MET A 76 6.01 8.39 -10.42
CA MET A 76 5.80 6.97 -10.15
C MET A 76 5.67 6.17 -11.45
N ALA A 77 4.92 6.66 -12.44
CA ALA A 77 4.84 6.00 -13.73
C ALA A 77 6.23 5.84 -14.37
N GLN A 78 7.08 6.88 -14.31
CA GLN A 78 8.44 6.82 -14.86
C GLN A 78 9.32 5.75 -14.19
N GLN A 79 9.15 5.46 -12.90
CA GLN A 79 9.91 4.39 -12.22
C GLN A 79 9.61 3.00 -12.79
N TYR A 80 8.44 2.83 -13.40
CA TYR A 80 7.98 1.60 -14.04
C TYR A 80 7.93 1.72 -15.58
N GLY A 81 8.84 2.51 -16.16
CA GLY A 81 8.99 2.64 -17.61
C GLY A 81 7.98 3.58 -18.29
N GLY A 82 7.21 4.34 -17.52
CA GLY A 82 6.19 5.24 -18.01
C GLY A 82 4.84 4.56 -18.26
N LEU A 83 3.91 5.29 -18.86
CA LEU A 83 2.63 4.74 -19.30
C LEU A 83 2.85 3.79 -20.49
N TYR A 84 2.14 2.67 -20.50
CA TYR A 84 2.08 1.79 -21.66
C TYR A 84 1.53 2.56 -22.88
N PRO A 85 2.18 2.49 -24.05
CA PRO A 85 1.92 3.41 -25.16
C PRO A 85 0.60 3.15 -25.92
N ASP A 86 -0.05 2.01 -25.72
CA ASP A 86 -1.32 1.71 -26.38
C ASP A 86 -2.48 2.46 -25.67
N GLU A 87 -3.01 3.49 -26.34
CA GLU A 87 -4.10 4.31 -25.83
C GLU A 87 -5.39 3.52 -25.58
N ARG A 88 -5.62 2.44 -26.32
CA ARG A 88 -6.81 1.61 -26.14
C ARG A 88 -6.67 0.74 -24.90
N ALA A 89 -5.48 0.19 -24.65
CA ALA A 89 -5.20 -0.54 -23.43
C ALA A 89 -5.33 0.39 -22.20
N GLN A 90 -4.86 1.64 -22.31
CA GLN A 90 -5.05 2.66 -21.28
C GLN A 90 -6.54 2.98 -21.05
N ALA A 91 -7.30 3.21 -22.13
CA ALA A 91 -8.73 3.47 -22.04
C ALA A 91 -9.48 2.31 -21.38
N TYR A 92 -9.09 1.08 -21.69
CA TYR A 92 -9.71 -0.12 -21.13
C TYR A 92 -9.45 -0.29 -19.63
N VAL A 93 -8.19 -0.16 -19.16
CA VAL A 93 -7.92 -0.23 -17.72
C VAL A 93 -8.66 0.89 -16.97
N LYS A 94 -8.75 2.08 -17.56
CA LYS A 94 -9.53 3.19 -17.03
C LYS A 94 -11.01 2.89 -16.98
N GLN A 95 -11.59 2.30 -18.02
CA GLN A 95 -13.00 1.93 -18.06
C GLN A 95 -13.36 0.95 -16.94
N VAL A 96 -12.56 -0.12 -16.77
CA VAL A 96 -12.81 -1.15 -15.75
C VAL A 96 -12.72 -0.57 -14.34
N GLY A 97 -11.66 0.18 -14.04
CA GLY A 97 -11.51 0.83 -12.74
C GLY A 97 -12.61 1.85 -12.44
N GLN A 98 -12.96 2.68 -13.43
CA GLN A 98 -14.02 3.68 -13.30
C GLN A 98 -15.40 3.04 -13.11
N ARG A 99 -15.67 1.88 -13.73
CA ARG A 99 -16.91 1.14 -13.48
C ARG A 99 -17.03 0.74 -12.02
N ILE A 100 -15.96 0.22 -11.40
CA ILE A 100 -15.96 -0.10 -9.96
C ILE A 100 -16.27 1.15 -9.15
N VAL A 101 -15.58 2.26 -9.42
CA VAL A 101 -15.77 3.52 -8.69
C VAL A 101 -17.21 4.01 -8.80
N GLN A 102 -17.77 4.05 -10.01
CA GLN A 102 -19.08 4.66 -10.28
C GLN A 102 -20.25 3.79 -9.84
N GLN A 103 -20.13 2.47 -9.95
CA GLN A 103 -21.21 1.51 -9.71
C GLN A 103 -21.17 0.87 -8.31
N SER A 104 -20.29 1.35 -7.41
CA SER A 104 -20.21 0.91 -6.01
C SER A 104 -20.30 2.10 -5.05
N ILE A 105 -20.31 1.80 -3.75
CA ILE A 105 -20.26 2.80 -2.68
C ILE A 105 -19.05 3.75 -2.78
N VAL A 106 -18.01 3.35 -3.51
CA VAL A 106 -16.78 4.13 -3.74
C VAL A 106 -17.08 5.51 -4.35
N ASN A 107 -18.16 5.66 -5.13
CA ASN A 107 -18.57 6.96 -5.70
C ASN A 107 -18.89 8.02 -4.64
N THR A 108 -19.18 7.62 -3.40
CA THR A 108 -19.48 8.53 -2.27
C THR A 108 -18.24 8.97 -1.50
N SER A 109 -17.06 8.44 -1.83
CA SER A 109 -15.83 8.63 -1.05
C SER A 109 -15.26 10.06 -1.07
N GLY A 110 -15.53 10.80 -2.16
CA GLY A 110 -14.94 12.10 -2.44
C GLY A 110 -13.52 12.04 -3.03
N TYR A 111 -12.94 10.85 -3.23
CA TYR A 111 -11.64 10.67 -3.88
C TYR A 111 -11.73 10.77 -5.41
N GLN A 112 -10.64 11.22 -6.03
CA GLN A 112 -10.51 11.33 -7.49
C GLN A 112 -9.66 10.19 -8.04
N TYR A 113 -10.34 9.14 -8.51
CA TYR A 113 -9.67 7.97 -9.05
C TYR A 113 -9.21 8.17 -10.50
N ASP A 114 -8.01 7.70 -10.80
CA ASP A 114 -7.55 7.44 -12.17
C ASP A 114 -6.74 6.14 -12.21
N PHE A 115 -6.71 5.49 -13.37
CA PHE A 115 -6.13 4.16 -13.53
C PHE A 115 -5.13 4.15 -14.66
N HIS A 116 -3.97 3.55 -14.41
CA HIS A 116 -2.80 3.66 -15.28
C HIS A 116 -2.20 2.28 -15.57
N LEU A 117 -2.05 1.94 -16.85
CA LEU A 117 -1.25 0.80 -17.26
C LEU A 117 0.21 1.23 -17.43
N LEU A 118 1.12 0.60 -16.69
CA LEU A 118 2.55 0.90 -16.74
C LEU A 118 3.27 0.04 -17.77
N ALA A 119 4.29 0.59 -18.42
CA ALA A 119 5.02 -0.07 -19.49
C ALA A 119 6.00 -1.17 -19.01
N ASP A 120 6.11 -1.41 -17.71
CA ASP A 120 7.01 -2.41 -17.13
C ASP A 120 6.57 -3.86 -17.48
N PRO A 121 7.33 -4.57 -18.34
CA PRO A 121 6.99 -5.92 -18.75
C PRO A 121 7.58 -7.00 -17.84
N GLN A 122 8.37 -6.63 -16.81
CA GLN A 122 9.11 -7.55 -15.96
C GLN A 122 8.53 -7.64 -14.55
N THR A 123 8.17 -6.49 -13.98
CA THR A 123 7.76 -6.41 -12.58
C THR A 123 6.28 -6.74 -12.43
N VAL A 124 5.94 -7.92 -11.90
CA VAL A 124 4.54 -8.28 -11.61
C VAL A 124 4.05 -7.50 -10.38
N ASN A 125 3.34 -6.40 -10.61
CA ASN A 125 2.85 -5.52 -9.55
C ASN A 125 1.57 -4.74 -9.92
N ALA A 126 0.87 -4.31 -8.89
CA ALA A 126 -0.15 -3.26 -8.89
C ALA A 126 -0.02 -2.47 -7.58
N PHE A 127 -0.43 -1.21 -7.57
CA PHE A 127 -0.41 -0.38 -6.37
C PHE A 127 -1.31 0.85 -6.53
N ALA A 128 -1.74 1.42 -5.41
CA ALA A 128 -2.38 2.73 -5.37
C ALA A 128 -1.55 3.77 -4.62
N LEU A 129 -1.56 5.01 -5.12
CA LEU A 129 -1.13 6.17 -4.36
C LEU A 129 -2.30 6.72 -3.53
N PRO A 130 -2.01 7.41 -2.41
CA PRO A 130 -3.02 8.16 -1.67
C PRO A 130 -3.85 9.02 -2.62
N GLY A 131 -5.16 9.09 -2.37
CA GLY A 131 -6.06 9.92 -3.15
C GLY A 131 -6.62 9.31 -4.44
N GLY A 132 -6.23 8.08 -4.82
CA GLY A 132 -6.95 7.29 -5.84
C GLY A 132 -6.24 7.08 -7.18
N GLN A 133 -4.94 7.38 -7.29
CA GLN A 133 -4.18 7.04 -8.50
C GLN A 133 -3.74 5.57 -8.42
N VAL A 134 -4.33 4.71 -9.26
CA VAL A 134 -4.15 3.25 -9.22
C VAL A 134 -3.36 2.79 -10.45
N PHE A 135 -2.40 1.90 -10.22
CA PHE A 135 -1.44 1.46 -11.22
C PHE A 135 -1.43 -0.05 -11.34
N ILE A 136 -1.27 -0.53 -12.58
CA ILE A 136 -1.00 -1.94 -12.88
C ILE A 136 0.13 -2.03 -13.88
N THR A 137 1.08 -2.94 -13.65
CA THR A 137 2.19 -3.20 -14.57
C THR A 137 1.74 -4.01 -15.78
N GLN A 138 2.37 -3.80 -16.94
CA GLN A 138 2.18 -4.65 -18.12
C GLN A 138 2.43 -6.13 -17.78
N ALA A 139 3.43 -6.41 -16.94
CA ALA A 139 3.74 -7.77 -16.49
C ALA A 139 2.55 -8.45 -15.78
N LEU A 140 1.88 -7.77 -14.85
CA LEU A 140 0.69 -8.31 -14.19
C LEU A 140 -0.52 -8.35 -15.13
N PHE A 141 -0.78 -7.25 -15.85
CA PHE A 141 -1.90 -7.15 -16.80
C PHE A 141 -1.90 -8.29 -17.83
N SER A 142 -0.73 -8.63 -18.39
CA SER A 142 -0.59 -9.71 -19.37
C SER A 142 -0.89 -11.12 -18.85
N ARG A 143 -0.95 -11.30 -17.53
CA ARG A 143 -1.25 -12.60 -16.90
C ARG A 143 -2.74 -12.82 -16.71
N LEU A 144 -3.50 -11.73 -16.57
CA LEU A 144 -4.95 -11.74 -16.39
C LEU A 144 -5.64 -12.30 -17.64
N GLU A 145 -6.67 -13.10 -17.43
CA GLU A 145 -7.40 -13.84 -18.46
C GLU A 145 -8.69 -13.14 -18.87
N ASN A 146 -9.31 -12.39 -17.95
CA ASN A 146 -10.58 -11.73 -18.15
C ASN A 146 -10.72 -10.43 -17.36
N GLU A 147 -11.75 -9.66 -17.68
CA GLU A 147 -12.09 -8.38 -17.04
C GLU A 147 -12.34 -8.51 -15.54
N ASP A 148 -13.02 -9.57 -15.07
CA ASP A 148 -13.28 -9.78 -13.64
C ASP A 148 -11.98 -9.88 -12.84
N GLN A 149 -10.92 -10.47 -13.40
CA GLN A 149 -9.61 -10.56 -12.73
C GLN A 149 -8.92 -9.19 -12.67
N LEU A 150 -9.05 -8.35 -13.70
CA LEU A 150 -8.59 -6.96 -13.64
C LEU A 150 -9.39 -6.16 -12.60
N ALA A 151 -10.70 -6.37 -12.56
CA ALA A 151 -11.55 -5.78 -11.55
C ALA A 151 -11.21 -6.28 -10.14
N GLY A 152 -10.71 -7.52 -9.99
CA GLY A 152 -10.17 -8.04 -8.74
C GLY A 152 -8.95 -7.28 -8.26
N VAL A 153 -7.95 -7.08 -9.14
CA VAL A 153 -6.76 -6.28 -8.83
C VAL A 153 -7.17 -4.86 -8.43
N PHE A 154 -8.02 -4.19 -9.21
CA PHE A 154 -8.45 -2.82 -8.89
C PHE A 154 -9.35 -2.73 -7.67
N GLY A 155 -10.24 -3.70 -7.44
CA GLY A 155 -11.08 -3.75 -6.24
C GLY A 155 -10.23 -3.79 -4.98
N HIS A 156 -9.16 -4.59 -4.98
CA HIS A 156 -8.17 -4.63 -3.91
C HIS A 156 -7.44 -3.28 -3.75
N GLU A 157 -6.88 -2.71 -4.81
CA GLU A 157 -6.19 -1.42 -4.71
C GLU A 157 -7.11 -0.26 -4.26
N ILE A 158 -8.36 -0.24 -4.71
CA ILE A 158 -9.38 0.71 -4.25
C ILE A 158 -9.69 0.48 -2.76
N GLY A 159 -9.69 -0.77 -2.29
CA GLY A 159 -9.76 -1.14 -0.88
C GLY A 159 -8.72 -0.42 -0.03
N HIS A 160 -7.44 -0.43 -0.45
CA HIS A 160 -6.39 0.31 0.24
C HIS A 160 -6.60 1.82 0.26
N VAL A 161 -7.12 2.41 -0.82
CA VAL A 161 -7.42 3.85 -0.89
C VAL A 161 -8.57 4.21 0.04
N ILE A 162 -9.67 3.46 -0.04
CA ILE A 162 -10.86 3.69 0.80
C ILE A 162 -10.51 3.53 2.28
N ALA A 163 -9.75 2.49 2.63
CA ALA A 163 -9.26 2.27 3.98
C ALA A 163 -8.05 3.16 4.34
N ARG A 164 -7.65 4.12 3.49
CA ARG A 164 -6.57 5.09 3.76
C ARG A 164 -5.26 4.45 4.24
N HIS A 165 -4.97 3.21 3.86
CA HIS A 165 -3.78 2.47 4.29
C HIS A 165 -2.47 3.17 3.86
N GLY A 166 -2.49 3.87 2.73
CA GLY A 166 -1.38 4.72 2.28
C GLY A 166 -1.09 5.87 3.26
N ALA A 167 -2.12 6.50 3.81
CA ALA A 167 -1.97 7.56 4.81
C ALA A 167 -1.39 7.02 6.13
N GLU A 168 -1.83 5.84 6.57
CA GLU A 168 -1.28 5.17 7.76
C GLU A 168 0.22 4.83 7.60
N ARG A 169 0.60 4.41 6.38
CA ARG A 169 2.00 4.18 6.00
C ARG A 169 2.81 5.47 5.99
N MET A 170 2.28 6.55 5.43
CA MET A 170 2.95 7.85 5.47
C MET A 170 3.18 8.34 6.90
N GLN A 171 2.19 8.17 7.78
CA GLN A 171 2.35 8.51 9.18
C GLN A 171 3.44 7.65 9.84
N SER A 172 3.50 6.36 9.50
CA SER A 172 4.55 5.46 9.97
C SER A 172 5.93 5.90 9.50
N GLU A 173 6.07 6.34 8.25
CA GLU A 173 7.32 6.92 7.71
C GLU A 173 7.68 8.26 8.37
N GLU A 174 6.72 9.16 8.65
CA GLU A 174 6.98 10.38 9.41
C GLU A 174 7.57 10.04 10.79
N LEU A 175 7.02 9.03 11.45
CA LEU A 175 7.51 8.56 12.75
C LEU A 175 8.93 7.97 12.64
N ILE A 176 9.25 7.27 11.54
CA ILE A 176 10.56 6.66 11.31
C ILE A 176 11.62 7.70 10.94
N GLN A 177 11.30 8.62 10.02
CA GLN A 177 12.23 9.63 9.49
C GLN A 177 12.28 10.91 10.34
N GLY A 178 11.37 11.06 11.31
CA GLY A 178 11.31 12.18 12.24
C GLY A 178 11.09 13.53 11.53
N LEU A 179 11.87 14.54 11.92
CA LEU A 179 11.73 15.92 11.43
C LEU A 179 11.84 16.05 9.90
N THR A 180 12.63 15.21 9.24
CA THR A 180 12.83 15.29 7.78
C THR A 180 11.57 14.87 7.03
N GLY A 181 10.91 13.77 7.42
CA GLY A 181 9.66 13.33 6.82
C GLY A 181 8.52 14.32 7.09
N ALA A 182 8.45 14.84 8.32
CA ALA A 182 7.46 15.85 8.69
C ALA A 182 7.59 17.15 7.88
N ALA A 183 8.83 17.57 7.58
CA ALA A 183 9.07 18.78 6.80
C ALA A 183 8.59 18.65 5.34
N VAL A 184 8.78 17.49 4.71
CA VAL A 184 8.30 17.23 3.33
C VAL A 184 6.78 17.24 3.28
N ILE A 185 6.12 16.55 4.21
CA ILE A 185 4.64 16.55 4.32
C ILE A 185 4.11 17.96 4.55
N ALA A 186 4.74 18.74 5.45
CA ALA A 186 4.31 20.09 5.77
C ALA A 186 4.57 21.09 4.63
N ALA A 187 5.65 20.92 3.87
CA ALA A 187 5.97 21.76 2.72
C ALA A 187 5.01 21.50 1.54
N GLY A 188 4.44 20.30 1.45
CA GLY A 188 3.53 19.91 0.36
C GLY A 188 4.21 19.83 -1.01
N ASP A 189 5.55 19.88 -1.06
CA ASP A 189 6.33 19.78 -2.29
C ASP A 189 6.71 18.33 -2.57
N TYR A 190 5.73 17.57 -3.05
CA TYR A 190 5.90 16.14 -3.37
C TYR A 190 6.62 15.90 -4.71
N ASN A 191 6.84 16.95 -5.50
CA ASN A 191 7.60 16.90 -6.76
C ASN A 191 9.12 17.08 -6.55
N SER A 192 9.53 17.53 -5.37
CA SER A 192 10.94 17.55 -4.97
C SER A 192 11.55 16.15 -5.01
N ALA A 193 12.87 16.06 -5.17
CA ALA A 193 13.58 14.78 -5.12
C ALA A 193 13.33 14.03 -3.80
N GLN A 194 13.23 14.76 -2.68
CA GLN A 194 12.88 14.18 -1.38
C GLN A 194 11.44 13.66 -1.35
N GLY A 195 10.47 14.42 -1.90
CA GLY A 195 9.07 14.01 -2.00
C GLY A 195 8.88 12.75 -2.84
N ILE A 196 9.51 12.69 -4.00
CA ILE A 196 9.49 11.52 -4.89
C ILE A 196 10.07 10.30 -4.18
N GLN A 197 11.21 10.45 -3.50
CA GLN A 197 11.83 9.34 -2.76
C GLN A 197 10.95 8.86 -1.60
N MET A 198 10.32 9.77 -0.87
CA MET A 198 9.41 9.43 0.23
C MET A 198 8.23 8.58 -0.29
N ILE A 199 7.65 8.96 -1.42
CA ILE A 199 6.50 8.27 -1.99
C ILE A 199 6.91 6.92 -2.59
N ALA A 200 8.07 6.85 -3.26
CA ALA A 200 8.62 5.60 -3.74
C ALA A 200 8.87 4.60 -2.58
N ASN A 201 9.43 5.08 -1.46
CA ASN A 201 9.60 4.27 -0.25
C ASN A 201 8.25 3.78 0.28
N MET A 202 7.24 4.65 0.31
CA MET A 202 5.89 4.32 0.78
C MET A 202 5.21 3.23 -0.08
N VAL A 203 5.34 3.31 -1.41
CA VAL A 203 4.81 2.28 -2.31
C VAL A 203 5.51 0.94 -2.06
N GLY A 204 6.84 0.96 -1.84
CA GLY A 204 7.63 -0.24 -1.54
C GLY A 204 7.45 -0.83 -0.13
N MET A 205 6.71 -0.18 0.75
CA MET A 205 6.43 -0.73 2.08
C MET A 205 5.44 -1.89 2.02
N LYS A 206 5.46 -2.72 3.07
CA LYS A 206 4.55 -3.85 3.28
C LYS A 206 3.27 -3.40 3.99
N TYR A 207 2.13 -3.90 3.53
CA TYR A 207 0.87 -3.74 4.26
C TYR A 207 0.85 -4.72 5.43
N GLY A 208 0.19 -4.33 6.51
CA GLY A 208 -0.10 -5.22 7.62
C GLY A 208 -1.08 -6.30 7.20
N ARG A 209 -1.02 -7.48 7.86
CA ARG A 209 -1.96 -8.59 7.57
C ARG A 209 -3.44 -8.16 7.70
N GLY A 210 -3.76 -7.28 8.67
CA GLY A 210 -5.11 -6.75 8.82
C GLY A 210 -5.54 -5.85 7.65
N GLN A 211 -4.63 -5.00 7.17
CA GLN A 211 -4.88 -4.11 6.03
C GLN A 211 -5.13 -4.90 4.73
N GLU A 212 -4.39 -5.99 4.52
CA GLU A 212 -4.61 -6.90 3.39
C GLU A 212 -6.00 -7.55 3.45
N LEU A 213 -6.41 -8.04 4.62
CA LEU A 213 -7.72 -8.69 4.81
C LEU A 213 -8.88 -7.70 4.69
N GLU A 214 -8.72 -6.47 5.19
CA GLU A 214 -9.72 -5.40 5.02
C GLU A 214 -9.85 -5.01 3.54
N SER A 215 -8.72 -4.84 2.86
CA SER A 215 -8.66 -4.53 1.43
C SER A 215 -9.33 -5.61 0.58
N ASP A 216 -9.15 -6.89 0.92
CA ASP A 216 -9.83 -8.00 0.25
C ASP A 216 -11.35 -8.02 0.51
N ASP A 217 -11.81 -7.80 1.74
CA ASP A 217 -13.25 -7.73 2.07
C ASP A 217 -13.94 -6.58 1.31
N LEU A 218 -13.30 -5.40 1.29
CA LEU A 218 -13.75 -4.24 0.55
C LEU A 218 -13.71 -4.48 -0.96
N GLY A 219 -12.65 -5.08 -1.48
CA GLY A 219 -12.51 -5.42 -2.89
C GLY A 219 -13.63 -6.34 -3.37
N VAL A 220 -13.95 -7.39 -2.60
CA VAL A 220 -15.10 -8.27 -2.88
C VAL A 220 -16.41 -7.48 -2.93
N ARG A 221 -16.64 -6.59 -1.97
CA ARG A 221 -17.83 -5.72 -1.95
C ARG A 221 -17.92 -4.87 -3.20
N PHE A 222 -16.83 -4.18 -3.57
CA PHE A 222 -16.81 -3.25 -4.69
C PHE A 222 -17.00 -3.96 -6.03
N MET A 223 -16.38 -5.12 -6.21
CA MET A 223 -16.60 -5.97 -7.38
C MET A 223 -18.07 -6.39 -7.49
N TYR A 224 -18.65 -6.88 -6.39
CA TYR A 224 -20.04 -7.32 -6.36
C TYR A 224 -21.02 -6.19 -6.68
N GLU A 225 -20.86 -5.02 -6.04
CA GLU A 225 -21.71 -3.84 -6.29
C GLU A 225 -21.60 -3.37 -7.75
N ALA A 226 -20.41 -3.42 -8.35
CA ALA A 226 -20.17 -3.03 -9.74
C ALA A 226 -20.59 -4.06 -10.80
N GLY A 227 -21.08 -5.23 -10.36
CA GLY A 227 -21.55 -6.32 -11.22
C GLY A 227 -20.44 -7.21 -11.79
N TYR A 228 -19.26 -7.22 -11.17
CA TYR A 228 -18.16 -8.15 -11.48
C TYR A 228 -18.27 -9.42 -10.63
N ASP A 229 -17.69 -10.52 -11.11
CA ASP A 229 -17.61 -11.76 -10.33
C ASP A 229 -16.53 -11.70 -9.25
N PRO A 230 -16.86 -11.59 -7.95
CA PRO A 230 -15.85 -11.46 -6.90
C PRO A 230 -15.01 -12.73 -6.70
N ARG A 231 -15.41 -13.87 -7.28
CA ARG A 231 -14.57 -15.09 -7.27
C ARG A 231 -13.26 -14.88 -8.03
N ALA A 232 -13.23 -13.96 -9.00
CA ALA A 232 -12.03 -13.66 -9.76
C ALA A 232 -10.89 -13.11 -8.89
N LEU A 233 -11.18 -12.53 -7.72
CA LEU A 233 -10.13 -12.13 -6.77
C LEU A 233 -9.35 -13.34 -6.23
N ILE A 234 -10.00 -14.51 -6.09
CA ILE A 234 -9.32 -15.77 -5.73
C ILE A 234 -8.43 -16.24 -6.89
N ASP A 235 -8.90 -16.11 -8.13
CA ASP A 235 -8.11 -16.45 -9.31
C ASP A 235 -6.87 -15.56 -9.46
N VAL A 236 -6.97 -14.26 -9.12
CA VAL A 236 -5.83 -13.34 -9.08
C VAL A 236 -4.76 -13.83 -8.08
N MET A 237 -5.16 -14.30 -6.90
CA MET A 237 -4.21 -14.87 -5.93
C MET A 237 -3.45 -16.07 -6.52
N ARG A 238 -4.15 -16.97 -7.22
CA ARG A 238 -3.52 -18.09 -7.92
C ARG A 238 -2.55 -17.60 -9.01
N ILE A 239 -2.94 -16.62 -9.82
CA ILE A 239 -2.07 -16.04 -10.86
C ILE A 239 -0.76 -15.50 -10.26
N LEU A 240 -0.85 -14.83 -9.11
CA LEU A 240 0.32 -14.29 -8.40
C LEU A 240 1.19 -15.40 -7.79
N GLU A 241 0.57 -16.45 -7.22
CA GLU A 241 1.27 -17.63 -6.71
C GLU A 241 2.03 -18.36 -7.84
N GLU A 242 1.40 -18.56 -9.00
CA GLU A 242 2.02 -19.15 -10.19
C GLU A 242 3.20 -18.31 -10.69
N ALA A 243 3.04 -16.98 -10.71
CA ALA A 243 4.13 -16.06 -11.04
C ALA A 243 5.32 -16.16 -10.05
N SER A 244 5.07 -16.60 -8.82
CA SER A 244 6.11 -16.82 -7.80
C SER A 244 6.86 -18.13 -7.97
N GLN A 245 6.22 -19.15 -8.53
CA GLN A 245 6.83 -20.47 -8.72
C GLN A 245 7.71 -20.52 -9.99
N GLY A 246 7.42 -19.67 -10.99
CA GLY A 246 8.13 -19.62 -12.26
C GLY A 246 9.44 -18.80 -12.27
N GLY A 247 9.83 -18.15 -11.17
CA GLY A 247 11.00 -17.26 -11.09
C GLY A 247 11.85 -17.50 -9.84
N GLN A 248 13.15 -17.16 -9.89
CA GLN A 248 14.03 -17.16 -8.72
C GLN A 248 13.72 -16.05 -7.70
N ARG A 249 12.81 -15.13 -8.03
CA ARG A 249 12.43 -13.98 -7.20
C ARG A 249 10.91 -13.92 -7.07
N GLN A 250 10.46 -13.67 -5.85
CA GLN A 250 9.05 -13.42 -5.52
C GLN A 250 8.54 -12.18 -6.29
N PRO A 251 7.30 -12.19 -6.82
CA PRO A 251 6.65 -11.03 -7.43
C PRO A 251 6.70 -9.83 -6.51
N GLU A 252 6.94 -8.65 -7.08
CA GLU A 252 6.94 -7.38 -6.34
C GLU A 252 5.61 -7.15 -5.63
N PHE A 253 4.51 -7.61 -6.22
CA PHE A 253 3.19 -7.63 -5.57
C PHE A 253 3.25 -8.24 -4.16
N PHE A 254 3.83 -9.44 -3.98
CA PHE A 254 3.90 -10.04 -2.64
C PHE A 254 4.98 -9.40 -1.74
N SER A 255 5.87 -8.59 -2.30
CA SER A 255 6.80 -7.76 -1.51
C SER A 255 6.09 -6.62 -0.82
N THR A 256 5.01 -6.07 -1.38
CA THR A 256 4.20 -4.97 -0.83
C THR A 256 2.87 -5.43 -0.22
N HIS A 257 2.31 -6.53 -0.73
CA HIS A 257 1.07 -7.18 -0.32
C HIS A 257 1.35 -8.61 0.17
N PRO A 258 1.86 -8.81 1.40
CA PRO A 258 2.05 -10.16 1.94
C PRO A 258 0.75 -10.96 1.86
N SER A 259 0.79 -12.25 1.55
CA SER A 259 -0.40 -13.11 1.53
C SER A 259 -0.55 -13.86 2.87
N PRO A 260 -1.49 -13.49 3.76
CA PRO A 260 -1.76 -14.27 4.97
C PRO A 260 -2.30 -15.66 4.62
N GLU A 261 -2.01 -16.66 5.45
CA GLU A 261 -2.39 -18.06 5.20
C GLU A 261 -3.92 -18.25 5.09
N ASN A 262 -4.70 -17.36 5.68
CA ASN A 262 -6.17 -17.39 5.69
C ASN A 262 -6.82 -16.46 4.65
N ARG A 263 -6.06 -15.82 3.75
CA ARG A 263 -6.55 -14.81 2.81
C ARG A 263 -7.67 -15.32 1.90
N VAL A 264 -7.45 -16.46 1.23
CA VAL A 264 -8.46 -17.10 0.36
C VAL A 264 -9.73 -17.47 1.13
N GLN A 265 -9.59 -17.95 2.37
CA GLN A 265 -10.74 -18.28 3.21
C GLN A 265 -11.53 -17.02 3.58
N LYS A 266 -10.86 -15.91 3.89
CA LYS A 266 -11.50 -14.63 4.17
C LYS A 266 -12.19 -14.02 2.96
N ILE A 267 -11.60 -14.14 1.77
CA ILE A 267 -12.25 -13.75 0.52
C ILE A 267 -13.54 -14.55 0.30
N LYS A 268 -13.53 -15.87 0.53
CA LYS A 268 -14.76 -16.69 0.44
C LYS A 268 -15.83 -16.25 1.43
N GLU A 269 -15.45 -15.99 2.68
CA GLU A 269 -16.36 -15.46 3.71
C GLU A 269 -16.96 -14.11 3.30
N ALA A 270 -16.15 -13.21 2.71
CA ALA A 270 -16.63 -11.94 2.19
C ALA A 270 -17.61 -12.13 1.02
N ILE A 271 -17.33 -13.07 0.10
CA ILE A 271 -18.23 -13.40 -1.00
C ILE A 271 -19.58 -13.85 -0.45
N ASP A 272 -19.59 -14.77 0.52
CA ASP A 272 -20.83 -15.25 1.16
C ASP A 272 -21.58 -14.10 1.86
N LYS A 273 -20.85 -13.23 2.57
CA LYS A 273 -21.37 -12.04 3.27
C LYS A 273 -22.10 -11.09 2.32
N TYR A 274 -21.49 -10.71 1.19
CA TYR A 274 -22.05 -9.69 0.29
C TYR A 274 -23.08 -10.26 -0.70
N THR A 275 -22.93 -11.53 -1.11
CA THR A 275 -23.90 -12.18 -1.98
C THR A 275 -25.15 -12.66 -1.23
N GLN A 276 -25.10 -12.72 0.11
CA GLN A 276 -26.15 -13.29 0.97
C GLN A 276 -26.52 -14.73 0.60
N GLY A 277 -25.55 -15.49 0.07
CA GLY A 277 -25.78 -16.84 -0.44
C GLY A 277 -26.64 -16.90 -1.71
N ARG A 278 -26.95 -15.77 -2.35
CA ARG A 278 -27.56 -15.78 -3.68
C ARG A 278 -26.54 -16.34 -4.67
N ARG A 279 -26.99 -17.37 -5.38
CA ARG A 279 -26.25 -18.03 -6.47
C ARG A 279 -25.73 -16.95 -7.43
N LEU A 280 -24.40 -16.83 -7.58
CA LEU A 280 -23.75 -15.86 -8.47
C LEU A 280 -24.15 -16.04 -9.95
N ASP A 281 -24.65 -17.23 -10.31
CA ASP A 281 -25.26 -17.59 -11.59
C ASP A 281 -26.73 -17.15 -11.73
N GLN A 282 -27.37 -16.66 -10.67
CA GLN A 282 -28.74 -16.11 -10.65
C GLN A 282 -28.78 -14.63 -10.25
N GLY A 283 -27.64 -14.08 -9.82
CA GLY A 283 -27.45 -12.67 -9.52
C GLY A 283 -27.19 -11.88 -10.79
N ASN A 284 -28.27 -11.28 -11.32
CA ASN A 284 -28.32 -10.43 -12.50
C ASN A 284 -28.30 -11.20 -13.83
N ALA A 285 -29.49 -11.48 -14.38
CA ALA A 285 -29.70 -11.97 -15.75
C ALA A 285 -29.20 -10.99 -16.86
N THR A 286 -28.36 -10.03 -16.49
CA THR A 286 -27.72 -9.01 -17.33
C THR A 286 -26.19 -8.95 -17.14
N ALA A 287 -25.59 -9.83 -16.33
CA ALA A 287 -24.14 -9.95 -16.27
C ALA A 287 -23.64 -10.50 -17.61
N GLU A 288 -23.17 -9.59 -18.48
CA GLU A 288 -22.48 -9.98 -19.70
C GLU A 288 -21.29 -10.88 -19.34
N PRO A 289 -21.00 -11.92 -20.12
CA PRO A 289 -19.85 -12.77 -19.86
C PRO A 289 -18.58 -11.92 -19.80
N ALA A 290 -17.74 -12.18 -18.81
CA ALA A 290 -16.48 -11.47 -18.63
C ALA A 290 -15.69 -11.38 -19.93
N ILE A 291 -15.31 -10.16 -20.32
CA ILE A 291 -14.49 -9.93 -21.50
C ILE A 291 -13.17 -10.68 -21.33
N ARG A 292 -12.83 -11.52 -22.30
CA ARG A 292 -11.58 -12.30 -22.30
C ARG A 292 -10.43 -11.43 -22.80
N LEU A 293 -9.50 -11.07 -21.92
CA LEU A 293 -8.33 -10.26 -22.24
C LEU A 293 -7.37 -10.94 -23.23
N LYS A 294 -7.40 -12.28 -23.25
CA LYS A 294 -6.54 -13.12 -24.12
C LYS A 294 -7.21 -13.59 -25.40
N ASP A 295 -8.45 -13.17 -25.70
CA ASP A 295 -9.12 -13.55 -26.95
C ASP A 295 -8.44 -12.83 -28.14
N PRO A 296 -7.95 -13.55 -29.18
CA PRO A 296 -7.34 -12.92 -30.36
C PRO A 296 -8.34 -12.05 -31.16
N ASN A 297 -9.65 -12.22 -30.94
CA ASN A 297 -10.70 -11.38 -31.48
C ASN A 297 -11.16 -10.28 -30.52
N PHE A 298 -10.65 -10.24 -29.29
CA PHE A 298 -10.79 -9.06 -28.44
C PHE A 298 -9.98 -7.94 -29.05
N LYS A 299 -10.64 -7.23 -29.96
CA LYS A 299 -10.19 -5.94 -30.42
C LYS A 299 -10.71 -4.95 -29.40
N LEU A 300 -9.80 -4.11 -28.93
CA LEU A 300 -10.20 -2.89 -28.26
C LEU A 300 -10.78 -2.01 -29.37
N ASP A 301 -12.09 -2.14 -29.58
CA ASP A 301 -12.85 -1.44 -30.62
C ASP A 301 -12.85 0.07 -30.39
#